data_AF-M0GZX2-F1
#
_entry.id   AF-M0GZX2-F1
#
_cell.length_a   1.000
_cell.length_b   1.000
_cell.length_c   1.000
_cell.angle_alpha   90.00
_cell.angle_beta   90.00
_cell.angle_gamma   90.00
#
_symmetry.space_group_name_H-M   'P 1'
#
loop_
_entity.id
_entity.type
_entity.pdbx_description
1 polymer ?
#
loop_
_entity_poly.entity_id
_entity_poly.type
_entity_poly.pdbx_seq_one_letter_code
_entity_poly.pdbx_strand_id
1 'polypeptide(L)'
;MADGDTEDRSHEGASYRDDTARALDVTATLSDASLVVASNRERCYSSETAPEWLDVVVRTDKGRNYARNRAIEEAENEWIIVADDDITFPTRLAAHLVDSMHEFQVVGLEDFWPMRWTLTRFMIFHRSLWERVGGFDEHREHGGDTDFAIRAEKAGAEVHRLPRRIVPHHDTESDFDVGTHLEWLFYLFKRHPKQVAVPALKLALAKVNVISPSKIEYDASWAGDVFSLSDTDDAPLDH
;
A
#
# COMPACT_ATOMS: atom_id res chain seq x y z
N MET A 1 69.03 14.23 14.09
CA MET A 1 67.61 14.62 14.26
C MET A 1 66.97 14.58 12.90
N ALA A 2 66.15 13.54 12.70
CA ALA A 2 65.04 13.38 11.75
C ALA A 2 65.00 11.90 11.35
N ASP A 3 64.44 11.09 12.26
CA ASP A 3 63.91 9.76 11.95
C ASP A 3 62.80 9.91 10.90
N GLY A 4 62.87 9.10 9.85
CA GLY A 4 61.83 8.97 8.85
C GLY A 4 61.12 7.64 9.03
N ASP A 5 60.15 7.61 9.94
CA ASP A 5 59.21 6.51 10.11
C ASP A 5 58.45 6.27 8.79
N THR A 6 58.62 5.07 8.25
CA THR A 6 57.85 4.59 7.11
C THR A 6 56.68 3.79 7.68
N GLU A 7 55.58 4.49 7.98
CA GLU A 7 54.32 3.85 8.38
C GLU A 7 53.73 3.07 7.20
N ASP A 8 53.72 1.76 7.40
CA ASP A 8 52.97 0.75 6.66
C ASP A 8 51.47 1.07 6.70
N ARG A 9 50.95 1.64 5.60
CA ARG A 9 49.52 1.73 5.36
C ARG A 9 49.05 0.48 4.63
N SER A 10 48.98 -0.61 5.36
CA SER A 10 48.11 -1.73 5.00
C SER A 10 46.67 -1.22 5.02
N HIS A 11 46.16 -0.81 3.86
CA HIS A 11 44.73 -0.63 3.65
C HIS A 11 44.05 -1.96 3.96
N GLU A 12 43.40 -2.04 5.13
CA GLU A 12 42.37 -3.02 5.41
C GLU A 12 41.30 -2.89 4.32
N GLY A 13 41.42 -3.73 3.30
CA GLY A 13 40.34 -4.05 2.39
C GLY A 13 39.29 -4.83 3.16
N ALA A 14 38.51 -4.14 4.00
CA ALA A 14 37.30 -4.68 4.57
C ALA A 14 36.43 -5.18 3.40
N SER A 15 36.17 -6.48 3.44
CA SER A 15 35.43 -7.26 2.46
C SER A 15 34.06 -6.63 2.16
N TYR A 16 33.99 -5.80 1.13
CA TYR A 16 32.74 -5.25 0.59
C TYR A 16 31.97 -6.28 -0.27
N ARG A 17 32.35 -7.56 -0.21
CA ARG A 17 31.90 -8.61 -1.13
C ARG A 17 30.85 -9.56 -0.55
N ASP A 18 30.49 -9.44 0.73
CA ASP A 18 29.65 -10.45 1.40
C ASP A 18 28.19 -10.00 1.64
N ASP A 19 27.84 -8.74 1.37
CA ASP A 19 26.49 -8.20 1.65
C ASP A 19 25.56 -8.15 0.43
N THR A 20 26.01 -8.57 -0.76
CA THR A 20 25.18 -8.48 -1.98
C THR A 20 23.99 -9.44 -2.02
N ALA A 21 23.86 -10.34 -1.04
CA ALA A 21 22.85 -11.38 -1.01
C ALA A 21 22.25 -11.59 0.39
N ARG A 22 22.12 -10.54 1.22
CA ARG A 22 21.32 -10.68 2.44
C ARG A 22 19.89 -11.03 2.04
N ALA A 23 19.53 -12.29 2.21
CA ALA A 23 18.17 -12.75 2.00
C ALA A 23 17.26 -12.02 2.98
N LEU A 24 16.13 -11.49 2.49
CA LEU A 24 15.11 -10.91 3.36
C LEU A 24 14.57 -12.02 4.26
N ASP A 25 14.63 -11.80 5.57
CA ASP A 25 13.97 -12.64 6.55
C ASP A 25 12.55 -12.10 6.78
N VAL A 26 11.59 -12.65 6.03
CA VAL A 26 10.18 -12.22 6.06
C VAL A 26 9.59 -12.35 7.46
N THR A 27 9.93 -13.42 8.17
CA THR A 27 9.44 -13.67 9.54
C THR A 27 10.00 -12.63 10.49
N ALA A 28 11.30 -12.32 10.42
CA ALA A 28 11.89 -11.28 11.26
C ALA A 28 11.37 -9.88 10.91
N THR A 29 11.15 -9.56 9.63
CA THR A 29 10.62 -8.25 9.21
C THR A 29 9.20 -8.02 9.73
N LEU A 30 8.38 -9.08 9.79
CA LEU A 30 7.00 -8.97 10.21
C LEU A 30 6.75 -9.48 11.64
N SER A 31 7.78 -9.85 12.41
CA SER A 31 7.60 -10.52 13.71
C SER A 31 6.87 -9.69 14.77
N ASP A 32 6.87 -8.36 14.61
CA ASP A 32 6.22 -7.39 15.49
C ASP A 32 4.94 -6.81 14.86
N ALA A 33 4.43 -7.43 13.80
CA ALA A 33 3.23 -6.95 13.14
C ALA A 33 1.98 -7.21 14.00
N SER A 34 1.06 -6.25 13.97
CA SER A 34 -0.29 -6.36 14.52
C SER A 34 -1.32 -6.20 13.40
N LEU A 35 -2.46 -6.86 13.55
CA LEU A 35 -3.57 -6.81 12.59
C LEU A 35 -4.79 -6.14 13.23
N VAL A 36 -5.16 -4.96 12.74
CA VAL A 36 -6.40 -4.30 13.15
C VAL A 36 -7.46 -4.51 12.07
N VAL A 37 -8.49 -5.30 12.38
CA VAL A 37 -9.60 -5.59 11.47
C VAL A 37 -10.78 -4.67 11.77
N ALA A 38 -10.99 -3.69 10.91
CA ALA A 38 -12.18 -2.85 10.90
C ALA A 38 -13.32 -3.55 10.13
N SER A 39 -14.24 -4.20 10.85
CA SER A 39 -15.38 -4.89 10.25
C SER A 39 -16.71 -4.46 10.88
N ASN A 40 -17.69 -4.15 10.03
CA ASN A 40 -19.08 -3.95 10.43
C ASN A 40 -19.94 -5.22 10.25
N ARG A 41 -19.32 -6.34 9.85
CA ARG A 41 -19.99 -7.63 9.64
C ARG A 41 -20.13 -8.37 10.97
N GLU A 42 -21.23 -9.09 11.16
CA GLU A 42 -21.44 -9.94 12.36
C GLU A 42 -20.36 -11.01 12.51
N ARG A 43 -19.81 -11.49 11.39
CA ARG A 43 -18.71 -12.45 11.35
C ARG A 43 -17.51 -11.86 10.62
N CYS A 44 -16.35 -11.92 11.26
CA CYS A 44 -15.08 -11.40 10.76
C CYS A 44 -14.18 -12.55 10.31
N TYR A 45 -14.20 -12.89 9.03
CA TYR A 45 -13.39 -14.00 8.51
C TYR A 45 -11.88 -13.70 8.56
N SER A 46 -11.47 -12.44 8.42
CA SER A 46 -10.06 -12.06 8.45
C SER A 46 -9.38 -12.37 9.79
N SER A 47 -10.10 -12.26 10.91
CA SER A 47 -9.57 -12.68 12.21
C SER A 47 -9.48 -14.20 12.37
N GLU A 48 -10.26 -14.98 11.63
CA GLU A 48 -10.22 -16.45 11.67
C GLU A 48 -9.05 -17.02 10.85
N THR A 49 -8.54 -16.26 9.88
CA THR A 49 -7.45 -16.67 8.97
C THR A 49 -6.12 -15.98 9.24
N ALA A 50 -6.07 -15.09 10.23
CA ALA A 50 -4.84 -14.43 10.63
C ALA A 50 -3.84 -15.45 11.18
N PRO A 51 -2.54 -15.35 10.82
CA PRO A 51 -1.50 -16.13 11.47
C PRO A 51 -1.57 -16.03 13.00
N GLU A 52 -1.38 -17.15 13.70
CA GLU A 52 -1.50 -17.23 15.17
C GLU A 52 -0.54 -16.31 15.93
N TRP A 53 0.55 -15.90 15.27
CA TRP A 53 1.55 -15.01 15.85
C TRP A 53 1.20 -13.52 15.73
N LEU A 54 0.17 -13.15 14.96
CA LEU A 54 -0.29 -11.76 14.87
C LEU A 54 -1.23 -11.43 16.03
N ASP A 55 -0.97 -10.31 16.68
CA ASP A 55 -1.95 -9.70 17.58
C ASP A 55 -3.11 -9.13 16.75
N VAL A 56 -4.31 -9.72 16.89
CA VAL A 56 -5.51 -9.33 16.15
C VAL A 56 -6.43 -8.48 17.01
N VAL A 57 -6.70 -7.25 16.57
CA VAL A 57 -7.69 -6.35 17.17
C VAL A 57 -8.87 -6.21 16.21
N VAL A 58 -10.08 -6.62 16.63
CA VAL A 58 -11.29 -6.48 15.82
C VAL A 58 -12.11 -5.29 16.30
N ARG A 59 -12.51 -4.42 15.37
CA ARG A 59 -13.27 -3.20 15.64
C ARG A 59 -14.52 -3.10 14.77
N THR A 60 -15.59 -2.53 15.34
CA THR A 60 -16.86 -2.27 14.65
C THR A 60 -17.09 -0.77 14.53
N ASP A 61 -16.44 -0.15 13.56
CA ASP A 61 -16.55 1.29 13.30
C ASP A 61 -17.42 1.58 12.07
N LYS A 62 -18.24 2.63 12.15
CA LYS A 62 -19.09 3.06 11.02
C LYS A 62 -18.36 4.05 10.13
N GLY A 63 -18.29 3.74 8.84
CA GLY A 63 -17.67 4.58 7.81
C GLY A 63 -16.23 4.15 7.54
N ARG A 64 -15.93 3.88 6.26
CA ARG A 64 -14.68 3.22 5.86
C ARG A 64 -13.42 3.98 6.25
N ASN A 65 -13.36 5.29 5.99
CA ASN A 65 -12.18 6.10 6.34
C ASN A 65 -12.07 6.38 7.84
N TYR A 66 -13.20 6.49 8.54
CA TYR A 66 -13.24 6.60 9.99
C TYR A 66 -12.61 5.36 10.63
N ALA A 67 -13.04 4.18 10.19
CA ALA A 67 -12.52 2.91 10.69
C ALA A 67 -11.01 2.75 10.41
N ARG A 68 -10.53 3.17 9.22
CA ARG A 68 -9.10 3.19 8.89
C ARG A 68 -8.29 4.10 9.82
N ASN A 69 -8.74 5.34 10.03
CA ASN A 69 -8.03 6.27 10.92
C ASN A 69 -7.96 5.73 12.34
N ARG A 70 -9.08 5.22 12.86
CA ARG A 70 -9.12 4.62 14.19
C ARG A 70 -8.21 3.40 14.32
N ALA A 71 -8.15 2.54 13.30
CA ALA A 71 -7.24 1.40 13.26
C ALA A 71 -5.77 1.83 13.27
N ILE A 72 -5.42 2.89 12.54
CA ILE A 72 -4.06 3.43 12.51
C ILE A 72 -3.68 4.09 13.85
N GLU A 73 -4.61 4.79 14.48
CA GLU A 73 -4.40 5.39 15.81
C GLU A 73 -4.14 4.34 16.90
N GLU A 74 -4.75 3.16 16.78
CA GLU A 74 -4.59 2.06 17.73
C GLU A 74 -3.37 1.18 17.43
N ALA A 75 -2.97 1.06 16.16
CA ALA A 75 -1.73 0.38 15.81
C ALA A 75 -0.55 1.02 16.56
N GLU A 76 0.38 0.21 17.06
CA GLU A 76 1.55 0.69 17.81
C GLU A 76 2.76 0.89 16.88
N ASN A 77 2.80 0.17 15.75
CA ASN A 77 3.94 0.15 14.84
C ASN A 77 4.00 1.37 13.91
N GLU A 78 5.18 1.62 13.35
CA GLU A 78 5.46 2.77 12.50
C GLU A 78 5.08 2.56 11.03
N TRP A 79 5.21 1.35 10.51
CA TRP A 79 4.79 1.00 9.16
C TRP A 79 3.34 0.56 9.15
N ILE A 80 2.54 1.20 8.29
CA ILE A 80 1.11 0.97 8.18
C ILE A 80 0.80 0.32 6.85
N ILE A 81 0.10 -0.82 6.89
CA ILE A 81 -0.43 -1.49 5.70
C ILE A 81 -1.95 -1.45 5.77
N VAL A 82 -2.57 -0.76 4.83
CA VAL A 82 -4.03 -0.79 4.62
C VAL A 82 -4.34 -1.80 3.52
N ALA A 83 -5.22 -2.74 3.82
CA ALA A 83 -5.64 -3.81 2.93
C ALA A 83 -7.17 -4.01 2.98
N ASP A 84 -7.77 -4.38 1.86
CA ASP A 84 -9.15 -4.87 1.83
C ASP A 84 -9.21 -6.32 2.35
N ASP A 85 -10.37 -6.77 2.86
CA ASP A 85 -10.55 -8.12 3.42
C ASP A 85 -10.78 -9.22 2.38
N ASP A 86 -10.83 -8.84 1.10
CA ASP A 86 -11.14 -9.68 -0.06
C ASP A 86 -9.93 -9.87 -1.01
N ILE A 87 -8.71 -9.71 -0.48
CA ILE A 87 -7.46 -9.93 -1.23
C ILE A 87 -6.70 -11.16 -0.73
N THR A 88 -5.83 -11.72 -1.57
CA THR A 88 -4.72 -12.53 -1.06
C THR A 88 -3.63 -11.59 -0.56
N PHE A 89 -3.38 -11.55 0.76
CA PHE A 89 -2.36 -10.67 1.32
C PHE A 89 -0.96 -11.04 0.79
N PRO A 90 -0.21 -10.10 0.21
CA PRO A 90 1.06 -10.41 -0.44
C PRO A 90 2.23 -10.37 0.57
N THR A 91 2.28 -11.32 1.52
CA THR A 91 3.19 -11.30 2.69
C THR A 91 4.65 -10.98 2.33
N ARG A 92 5.23 -11.66 1.33
CA ARG A 92 6.62 -11.42 0.92
C ARG A 92 6.84 -10.04 0.34
N LEU A 93 5.94 -9.59 -0.54
CA LEU A 93 6.00 -8.25 -1.11
C LEU A 93 5.86 -7.18 -0.02
N ALA A 94 4.94 -7.38 0.92
CA ALA A 94 4.76 -6.48 2.06
C ALA A 94 6.05 -6.37 2.88
N ALA A 95 6.68 -7.50 3.23
CA ALA A 95 7.96 -7.51 3.94
C ALA A 95 9.08 -6.81 3.15
N HIS A 96 9.21 -7.09 1.85
CA HIS A 96 10.19 -6.41 0.99
C HIS A 96 9.97 -4.89 0.93
N LEU A 97 8.72 -4.45 0.88
CA LEU A 97 8.39 -3.03 0.86
C LEU A 97 8.70 -2.37 2.21
N VAL A 98 8.28 -2.97 3.32
CA VAL A 98 8.56 -2.44 4.67
C VAL A 98 10.07 -2.34 4.93
N ASP A 99 10.87 -3.33 4.52
CA ASP A 99 12.32 -3.34 4.70
C ASP A 99 13.05 -2.27 3.86
N SER A 100 12.49 -1.90 2.70
CA SER A 100 13.19 -1.05 1.71
C SER A 100 12.64 0.36 1.55
N MET A 101 11.41 0.62 2.01
CA MET A 101 10.75 1.91 1.84
C MET A 101 11.34 3.00 2.73
N HIS A 102 11.28 4.24 2.23
CA HIS A 102 11.56 5.44 3.01
C HIS A 102 10.28 6.04 3.61
N GLU A 103 10.36 6.71 4.77
CA GLU A 103 9.18 7.24 5.47
C GLU A 103 8.36 8.28 4.67
N PHE A 104 8.97 8.88 3.65
CA PHE A 104 8.33 9.80 2.69
C PHE A 104 7.87 9.10 1.41
N GLN A 105 7.54 7.82 1.47
CA GLN A 105 6.98 7.07 0.35
C GLN A 105 5.60 6.51 0.70
N VAL A 106 4.72 6.54 -0.29
CA VAL A 106 3.46 5.77 -0.31
C VAL A 106 3.56 4.77 -1.44
N VAL A 107 3.46 3.48 -1.14
CA VAL A 107 3.41 2.42 -2.15
C VAL A 107 2.03 1.80 -2.13
N GLY A 108 1.37 1.64 -3.27
CA GLY A 108 0.07 0.96 -3.31
C GLY A 108 -0.38 0.60 -4.71
N LEU A 109 -1.51 -0.08 -4.84
CA LEU A 109 -2.03 -0.50 -6.15
C LEU A 109 -2.50 0.70 -6.97
N GLU A 110 -2.19 0.71 -8.27
CA GLU A 110 -2.58 1.76 -9.23
C GLU A 110 -4.08 2.04 -9.22
N ASP A 111 -4.48 3.30 -9.06
CA ASP A 111 -5.88 3.71 -9.24
C ASP A 111 -6.36 3.55 -10.70
N PHE A 112 -7.67 3.60 -10.90
CA PHE A 112 -8.31 3.45 -12.20
C PHE A 112 -7.92 4.61 -13.12
N TRP A 113 -7.71 4.33 -14.40
CA TRP A 113 -7.45 5.37 -15.40
C TRP A 113 -8.57 6.45 -15.34
N PRO A 114 -8.24 7.75 -15.42
CA PRO A 114 -6.93 8.37 -15.67
C PRO A 114 -6.20 8.80 -14.39
N MET A 115 -6.60 8.29 -13.23
CA MET A 115 -6.00 8.62 -11.95
C MET A 115 -4.57 8.04 -11.88
N ARG A 116 -3.68 8.77 -11.21
CA ARG A 116 -2.25 8.45 -11.13
C ARG A 116 -1.78 8.17 -9.71
N TRP A 117 -2.72 7.93 -8.80
CA TRP A 117 -2.45 7.65 -7.39
C TRP A 117 -2.73 6.18 -7.10
N THR A 118 -2.86 5.86 -5.82
CA THR A 118 -2.98 4.50 -5.31
C THR A 118 -4.30 4.33 -4.56
N LEU A 119 -4.89 3.13 -4.66
CA LEU A 119 -6.08 2.75 -3.88
C LEU A 119 -5.71 2.03 -2.59
N THR A 120 -6.66 2.05 -1.66
CA THR A 120 -6.51 1.46 -0.31
C THR A 120 -6.71 -0.06 -0.24
N ARG A 121 -6.91 -0.73 -1.39
CA ARG A 121 -6.96 -2.21 -1.46
C ARG A 121 -5.68 -2.85 -0.98
N PHE A 122 -4.55 -2.23 -1.29
CA PHE A 122 -3.24 -2.54 -0.71
C PHE A 122 -2.40 -1.28 -0.82
N MET A 123 -2.08 -0.68 0.33
CA MET A 123 -1.33 0.57 0.44
C MET A 123 -0.45 0.52 1.69
N ILE A 124 0.82 0.88 1.52
CA ILE A 124 1.84 0.95 2.58
C ILE A 124 2.34 2.39 2.69
N PHE A 125 2.47 2.87 3.91
CA PHE A 125 3.10 4.16 4.23
C PHE A 125 3.61 4.16 5.67
N HIS A 126 4.46 5.13 5.99
CA HIS A 126 4.92 5.35 7.35
C HIS A 126 3.93 6.22 8.15
N ARG A 127 3.75 5.92 9.44
CA ARG A 127 2.86 6.63 10.36
C ARG A 127 3.13 8.13 10.39
N SER A 128 4.41 8.53 10.41
CA SER A 128 4.79 9.96 10.42
C SER A 128 4.21 10.74 9.23
N LEU A 129 4.08 10.09 8.06
CA LEU A 129 3.45 10.68 6.89
C LEU A 129 1.93 10.82 7.08
N TRP A 130 1.26 9.80 7.63
CA TRP A 130 -0.16 9.85 7.95
C TRP A 130 -0.48 10.97 8.95
N GLU A 131 0.31 11.11 10.01
CA GLU A 131 0.21 12.18 11.00
C GLU A 131 0.40 13.56 10.36
N ARG A 132 1.44 13.68 9.51
CA ARG A 132 1.76 14.93 8.81
C ARG A 132 0.66 15.40 7.88
N VAL A 133 -0.06 14.50 7.22
CA VAL A 133 -1.14 14.87 6.29
C VAL A 133 -2.52 14.93 6.96
N GLY A 134 -2.66 14.43 8.19
CA GLY A 134 -3.90 14.41 8.97
C GLY A 134 -4.85 13.26 8.61
N GLY A 135 -4.31 12.09 8.26
CA GLY A 135 -5.07 10.87 8.00
C GLY A 135 -6.03 10.91 6.81
N PHE A 136 -6.99 9.99 6.74
CA PHE A 136 -8.02 9.93 5.70
C PHE A 136 -9.20 10.87 6.02
N ASP A 137 -9.91 11.38 5.01
CA ASP A 137 -11.10 12.21 5.24
C ASP A 137 -12.30 11.34 5.67
N GLU A 138 -12.62 11.39 6.97
CA GLU A 138 -13.68 10.58 7.61
C GLU A 138 -15.09 10.91 7.10
N HIS A 139 -15.28 12.07 6.46
CA HIS A 139 -16.58 12.49 5.93
C HIS A 139 -16.89 11.89 4.55
N ARG A 140 -16.02 11.00 4.05
CA ARG A 140 -16.09 10.46 2.69
C ARG A 140 -16.05 8.94 2.71
N GLU A 141 -17.04 8.34 2.05
CA GLU A 141 -17.03 6.91 1.77
C GLU A 141 -16.03 6.59 0.64
N HIS A 142 -15.98 7.42 -0.41
CA HIS A 142 -15.18 7.23 -1.63
C HIS A 142 -14.20 8.38 -1.88
N GLY A 143 -13.09 8.07 -2.59
CA GLY A 143 -12.06 9.04 -2.98
C GLY A 143 -11.10 9.46 -1.87
N GLY A 144 -11.23 8.89 -0.66
CA GLY A 144 -10.36 9.22 0.47
C GLY A 144 -8.91 8.75 0.30
N ASP A 145 -8.70 7.66 -0.42
CA ASP A 145 -7.38 7.13 -0.78
C ASP A 145 -6.64 8.06 -1.74
N THR A 146 -7.31 8.50 -2.80
CA THR A 146 -6.77 9.50 -3.72
C THR A 146 -6.51 10.83 -3.02
N ASP A 147 -7.44 11.32 -2.20
CA ASP A 147 -7.24 12.54 -1.42
C ASP A 147 -6.00 12.45 -0.51
N PHE A 148 -5.85 11.32 0.21
CA PHE A 148 -4.69 11.04 1.03
C PHE A 148 -3.40 11.04 0.21
N ALA A 149 -3.35 10.31 -0.91
CA ALA A 149 -2.17 10.25 -1.77
C ALA A 149 -1.79 11.64 -2.34
N ILE A 150 -2.77 12.46 -2.74
CA ILE A 150 -2.48 13.83 -3.20
C ILE A 150 -1.94 14.69 -2.05
N ARG A 151 -2.48 14.55 -0.84
CA ARG A 151 -1.97 15.29 0.33
C ARG A 151 -0.56 14.85 0.71
N ALA A 152 -0.26 13.56 0.60
CA ALA A 152 1.08 13.02 0.76
C ALA A 152 2.06 13.62 -0.28
N GLU A 153 1.71 13.63 -1.57
CA GLU A 153 2.52 14.29 -2.61
C GLU A 153 2.77 15.77 -2.28
N LYS A 154 1.72 16.50 -1.88
CA LYS A 154 1.83 17.91 -1.48
C LYS A 154 2.70 18.12 -0.25
N ALA A 155 2.81 17.11 0.62
CA ALA A 155 3.67 17.12 1.80
C ALA A 155 5.13 16.73 1.48
N GLY A 156 5.43 16.37 0.22
CA GLY A 156 6.77 16.01 -0.25
C GLY A 156 7.01 14.50 -0.38
N ALA A 157 5.98 13.67 -0.19
CA ALA A 157 6.12 12.23 -0.36
C ALA A 157 6.11 11.83 -1.85
N GLU A 158 6.78 10.73 -2.16
CA GLU A 158 6.69 10.06 -3.46
C GLU A 158 5.58 9.01 -3.43
N VAL A 159 4.73 9.00 -4.46
CA VAL A 159 3.67 7.99 -4.61
C VAL A 159 4.06 7.00 -5.69
N HIS A 160 4.36 5.77 -5.25
CA HIS A 160 4.78 4.66 -6.09
C HIS A 160 3.60 3.71 -6.32
N ARG A 161 3.35 3.39 -7.59
CA ARG A 161 2.20 2.56 -7.96
C ARG A 161 2.64 1.17 -8.37
N LEU A 162 1.97 0.19 -7.79
CA LEU A 162 2.11 -1.22 -8.12
C LEU A 162 0.99 -1.64 -9.08
N PRO A 163 1.27 -2.51 -10.05
CA PRO A 163 0.24 -3.08 -10.89
C PRO A 163 -0.94 -3.65 -10.12
N ARG A 164 -2.18 -3.24 -10.45
CA ARG A 164 -3.39 -3.70 -9.72
C ARG A 164 -3.49 -5.22 -9.60
N ARG A 165 -3.02 -5.96 -10.60
CA ARG A 165 -3.09 -7.44 -10.64
C ARG A 165 -1.94 -8.13 -9.90
N ILE A 166 -0.99 -7.39 -9.34
CA ILE A 166 0.07 -7.98 -8.52
C ILE A 166 -0.49 -8.54 -7.20
N VAL A 167 -1.67 -8.06 -6.76
CA VAL A 167 -2.41 -8.54 -5.59
C VAL A 167 -3.78 -9.07 -6.04
N PRO A 168 -4.02 -10.39 -5.98
CA PRO A 168 -5.30 -11.00 -6.31
C PRO A 168 -6.43 -10.41 -5.46
N HIS A 169 -7.54 -10.11 -6.12
CA HIS A 169 -8.77 -9.60 -5.53
C HIS A 169 -9.88 -10.61 -5.83
N HIS A 170 -10.55 -11.10 -4.79
CA HIS A 170 -11.47 -12.25 -4.87
C HIS A 170 -12.92 -11.85 -5.06
N ASP A 171 -13.27 -10.57 -4.88
CA ASP A 171 -14.65 -10.11 -5.03
C ASP A 171 -14.93 -9.58 -6.44
N THR A 172 -15.98 -10.13 -7.03
CA THR A 172 -16.47 -9.79 -8.36
C THR A 172 -17.32 -8.51 -8.35
N GLU A 173 -16.89 -7.55 -9.15
CA GLU A 173 -17.64 -6.39 -9.67
C GLU A 173 -18.63 -5.72 -8.68
N SER A 174 -18.15 -4.67 -8.01
CA SER A 174 -19.06 -3.67 -7.46
C SER A 174 -19.62 -2.81 -8.60
N ASP A 175 -20.93 -2.87 -8.82
CA ASP A 175 -21.64 -1.91 -9.68
C ASP A 175 -21.48 -0.50 -9.08
N PHE A 176 -20.57 0.27 -9.67
CA PHE A 176 -20.31 1.64 -9.24
C PHE A 176 -21.43 2.57 -9.76
N ASP A 177 -22.17 3.20 -8.84
CA ASP A 177 -23.15 4.21 -9.21
C ASP A 177 -22.46 5.46 -9.80
N VAL A 178 -22.99 5.93 -10.93
CA VAL A 178 -22.49 7.13 -11.65
C VAL A 178 -22.64 8.37 -10.78
N GLY A 179 -23.70 8.45 -9.96
CA GLY A 179 -23.94 9.55 -9.03
C GLY A 179 -22.82 9.65 -8.00
N THR A 180 -22.53 8.54 -7.32
CA THR A 180 -21.39 8.42 -6.40
C THR A 180 -20.07 8.79 -7.10
N HIS A 181 -19.88 8.37 -8.35
CA HIS A 181 -18.67 8.71 -9.11
C HIS A 181 -18.47 10.21 -9.31
N LEU A 182 -19.53 10.92 -9.70
CA LEU A 182 -19.49 12.37 -9.89
C LEU A 182 -19.28 13.11 -8.57
N GLU A 183 -19.87 12.63 -7.47
CA GLU A 183 -19.72 13.26 -6.16
C GLU A 183 -18.26 13.25 -5.70
N TRP A 184 -17.60 12.09 -5.72
CA TRP A 184 -16.21 12.03 -5.26
C TRP A 184 -15.26 12.75 -6.21
N LEU A 185 -15.49 12.72 -7.53
CA LEU A 185 -14.69 13.48 -8.49
C LEU A 185 -14.83 15.00 -8.25
N PHE A 186 -16.03 15.48 -7.97
CA PHE A 186 -16.27 16.88 -7.60
C PHE A 186 -15.56 17.25 -6.30
N TYR A 187 -15.65 16.40 -5.28
CA TYR A 187 -14.93 16.56 -4.03
C TYR A 187 -13.42 16.71 -4.24
N LEU A 188 -12.81 15.79 -5.00
CA LEU A 188 -11.39 15.83 -5.33
C LEU A 188 -11.03 17.08 -6.14
N PHE A 189 -11.83 17.44 -7.14
CA PHE A 189 -11.59 18.65 -7.95
C PHE A 189 -11.65 19.92 -7.10
N LYS A 190 -12.61 20.03 -6.18
CA LYS A 190 -12.74 21.17 -5.27
C LYS A 190 -11.51 21.31 -4.36
N ARG A 191 -10.98 20.21 -3.84
CA ARG A 191 -9.87 20.19 -2.87
C ARG A 191 -8.48 20.20 -3.53
N HIS A 192 -8.37 19.64 -4.72
CA HIS A 192 -7.12 19.44 -5.46
C HIS A 192 -7.25 19.83 -6.95
N PRO A 193 -7.67 21.06 -7.27
CA PRO A 193 -8.02 21.42 -8.65
C PRO A 193 -6.85 21.25 -9.62
N LYS A 194 -5.62 21.58 -9.21
CA LYS A 194 -4.42 21.45 -10.05
C LYS A 194 -4.09 19.99 -10.40
N GLN A 195 -4.29 19.08 -9.45
CA GLN A 195 -4.01 17.66 -9.61
C GLN A 195 -5.12 16.96 -10.41
N VAL A 196 -6.37 17.37 -10.19
CA VAL A 196 -7.55 16.65 -10.66
C VAL A 196 -8.11 17.21 -11.97
N ALA A 197 -7.76 18.44 -12.38
CA ALA A 197 -8.27 19.04 -13.62
C ALA A 197 -8.03 18.17 -14.87
N VAL A 198 -6.81 17.67 -15.05
CA VAL A 198 -6.47 16.83 -16.22
C VAL A 198 -7.18 15.46 -16.15
N PRO A 199 -7.14 14.71 -15.03
CA PRO A 199 -7.96 13.50 -14.87
C PRO A 199 -9.46 13.73 -15.11
N ALA A 200 -10.04 14.79 -14.55
CA ALA A 200 -11.45 15.11 -14.72
C ALA A 200 -11.82 15.42 -16.17
N LEU A 201 -10.97 16.19 -16.88
CA LEU A 201 -11.16 16.45 -18.31
C LEU A 201 -11.08 15.15 -19.12
N LYS A 202 -10.12 14.27 -18.82
CA LYS A 202 -10.01 12.96 -19.49
C LYS A 202 -11.25 12.11 -19.26
N LEU A 203 -11.78 12.05 -18.04
CA LEU A 203 -13.03 11.34 -17.73
C LEU A 203 -14.22 11.94 -18.48
N ALA A 204 -14.34 13.26 -18.53
CA ALA A 204 -15.40 13.94 -19.27
C ALA A 204 -15.35 13.63 -20.78
N LEU A 205 -14.15 13.70 -21.38
CA LEU A 205 -13.92 13.35 -22.78
C LEU A 205 -14.17 11.87 -23.06
N ALA A 206 -13.82 10.97 -22.13
CA ALA A 206 -14.12 9.55 -22.25
C ALA A 206 -15.62 9.27 -22.23
N LYS A 207 -16.38 9.98 -21.38
CA LYS A 207 -17.85 9.85 -21.29
C LYS A 207 -18.57 10.28 -22.58
N VAL A 208 -17.97 11.17 -23.38
CA VAL A 208 -18.47 11.56 -24.71
C VAL A 208 -17.78 10.83 -25.86
N ASN A 209 -17.07 9.72 -25.57
CA ASN A 209 -16.38 8.88 -26.54
C ASN A 209 -15.33 9.62 -27.42
N VAL A 210 -14.76 10.73 -26.92
CA VAL A 210 -13.70 11.48 -27.63
C VAL A 210 -12.34 10.83 -27.41
N ILE A 211 -12.12 10.28 -26.22
CA ILE A 211 -10.93 9.48 -25.90
C ILE A 211 -11.37 8.17 -25.25
N SER A 212 -10.50 7.18 -25.24
CA SER A 212 -10.69 5.95 -24.48
C SER A 212 -9.50 5.74 -23.55
N PRO A 213 -9.68 5.01 -22.44
CA PRO A 213 -8.55 4.56 -21.65
C PRO A 213 -7.52 3.90 -22.57
N SER A 214 -6.25 4.26 -22.44
CA SER A 214 -5.19 3.48 -23.08
C SER A 214 -5.29 2.09 -22.48
N LYS A 215 -5.60 1.07 -23.29
CA LYS A 215 -5.64 -0.34 -22.90
C LYS A 215 -4.31 -0.75 -22.26
N ILE A 216 -4.16 -0.48 -20.99
CA ILE A 216 -3.23 -1.17 -20.09
C ILE A 216 -4.09 -1.59 -18.90
N GLU A 217 -5.18 -2.29 -19.20
CA GLU A 217 -5.61 -3.34 -18.32
C GLU A 217 -4.78 -4.53 -18.74
N TYR A 218 -3.93 -4.99 -17.84
CA TYR A 218 -3.03 -6.12 -17.99
C TYR A 218 -3.66 -7.22 -18.85
N ASP A 219 -2.90 -7.84 -19.75
CA ASP A 219 -3.39 -8.99 -20.53
C ASP A 219 -4.07 -9.98 -19.57
N ALA A 220 -5.25 -10.51 -19.90
CA ALA A 220 -5.98 -11.45 -19.02
C ALA A 220 -5.09 -12.62 -18.54
N SER A 221 -4.06 -12.99 -19.31
CA SER A 221 -3.10 -14.02 -18.95
C SER A 221 -1.94 -13.55 -18.07
N TRP A 222 -1.79 -12.25 -17.78
CA TRP A 222 -0.75 -11.73 -16.92
C TRP A 222 -1.11 -11.95 -15.45
N ALA A 223 -0.34 -12.82 -14.81
CA ALA A 223 -0.27 -12.97 -13.35
C ALA A 223 1.12 -12.52 -12.90
N GLY A 224 1.21 -11.78 -11.80
CA GLY A 224 2.50 -11.47 -11.19
C GLY A 224 3.08 -12.72 -10.51
N ASP A 225 4.39 -12.93 -10.66
CA ASP A 225 5.11 -14.04 -10.00
C ASP A 225 5.24 -13.86 -8.47
N VAL A 226 4.70 -12.75 -7.91
CA VAL A 226 4.65 -12.49 -6.46
C VAL A 226 3.96 -13.62 -5.69
N PHE A 227 3.10 -14.40 -6.35
CA PHE A 227 2.38 -15.53 -5.78
C PHE A 227 2.76 -16.89 -6.38
N SER A 228 3.94 -17.02 -6.99
CA SER A 228 4.33 -18.29 -7.64
C SER A 228 4.30 -19.46 -6.64
N LEU A 229 3.69 -20.57 -7.07
CA LEU A 229 3.26 -21.75 -6.31
C LEU A 229 4.36 -22.53 -5.55
N SER A 230 5.61 -22.06 -5.49
CA SER A 230 6.62 -22.68 -4.62
C SER A 230 6.40 -22.40 -3.13
N ASP A 231 5.39 -21.59 -2.79
CA ASP A 231 5.03 -21.24 -1.39
C ASP A 231 4.09 -22.26 -0.74
N THR A 232 3.80 -23.37 -1.43
CA THR A 232 3.16 -24.55 -0.81
C THR A 232 4.14 -25.52 -0.16
N ASP A 233 5.45 -25.25 -0.22
CA ASP A 233 6.50 -26.10 0.38
C ASP A 233 6.87 -25.71 1.83
N ASP A 234 6.11 -24.81 2.48
CA ASP A 234 6.10 -24.77 3.94
C ASP A 234 5.33 -26.00 4.45
N ALA A 235 6.09 -27.09 4.56
CA ALA A 235 5.69 -28.31 5.25
C ALA A 235 5.05 -27.96 6.60
N PRO A 236 4.05 -28.73 7.06
CA PRO A 236 3.48 -28.53 8.40
C PRO A 236 4.62 -28.60 9.41
N LEU A 237 4.75 -27.56 10.23
CA LEU A 237 5.57 -27.63 11.43
C LEU A 237 4.96 -28.69 12.33
N ASP A 238 5.55 -29.89 12.32
CA ASP A 238 5.26 -30.96 13.26
C ASP A 238 5.56 -30.46 14.69
N HIS A 239 4.51 -30.11 15.43
CA HIS A 239 4.50 -30.06 16.90
C HIS A 239 3.22 -30.71 17.44
#